data_AF-C1D828-F1
#
_entry.id   AF-C1D828-F1
#
_cell.length_a   1.000
_cell.length_b   1.000
_cell.length_c   1.000
_cell.angle_alpha   90.00
_cell.angle_beta   90.00
_cell.angle_gamma   90.00
#
_symmetry.space_group_name_H-M   'P 1'
#
loop_
_entity.id
_entity.type
_entity.pdbx_description
1 polymer ?
#
loop_
_entity_poly.entity_id
_entity_poly.type
_entity_poly.pdbx_seq_one_letter_code
_entity_poly.pdbx_strand_id
1 'polypeptide(L)'
;MSGTLTEQADWRPVRHFEANALLTGGPDCPDNLPLRDLVARDEYLKTALEGHGAAPDPHPQYLTEAEGKQRIDAAVAALVAGAPGTLDTLKELSDALGGDRNFSATVMSLLAGKLGNTETAADAAKLGGQLPGYYAKAEDLQGLCGFKNLLINSNFSINQRGYVSGTPTGTANQYTVDRWRVVVSGQRITWTSDGNTLTVTAPAGGMEQVIEGAAISGGIYRLSWTGTASASVGGTSVSNGEAIALPGGVNVAVKFTVGTVSRPQLEKSPVSTRYEERPPGLELSLCQRYYETGIANWMIQIGSGVTNGNSYCYWSHQIYFKATKRVIPTIIKTTPGANPYVPYVGIMCSTNELTLHNSPNYVGQTPVTQNAFSLTWAADAEI
;
A
#
# COMPACT_ATOMS: atom_id res chain seq x y z
N MET A 1 98.62 -16.02 93.13
CA MET A 1 98.62 -15.92 91.66
C MET A 1 97.19 -16.17 91.20
N SER A 2 96.64 -15.30 90.34
CA SER A 2 95.25 -15.35 89.90
C SER A 2 94.97 -16.64 89.12
N GLY A 3 94.13 -17.53 89.64
CA GLY A 3 93.64 -18.71 88.93
C GLY A 3 92.21 -18.44 88.46
N THR A 4 91.99 -18.47 87.14
CA THR A 4 90.66 -18.38 86.54
C THR A 4 90.09 -19.78 86.34
N LEU A 5 88.77 -19.90 86.46
CA LEU A 5 88.08 -21.13 86.07
C LEU A 5 88.02 -21.21 84.53
N THR A 6 88.22 -22.40 83.98
CA THR A 6 88.06 -22.62 82.54
C THR A 6 86.59 -22.59 82.18
N GLU A 7 86.22 -21.72 81.25
CA GLU A 7 84.88 -21.70 80.67
C GLU A 7 84.75 -22.93 79.75
N GLN A 8 83.63 -23.65 79.88
CA GLN A 8 83.24 -24.72 78.96
C GLN A 8 81.77 -24.56 78.57
N ALA A 9 81.47 -24.45 77.28
CA ALA A 9 80.10 -24.35 76.77
C ALA A 9 79.32 -25.69 76.85
N ASP A 10 79.05 -26.17 78.06
CA ASP A 10 78.29 -27.41 78.32
C ASP A 10 77.12 -27.13 79.29
N TRP A 11 75.93 -27.60 78.93
CA TRP A 11 74.74 -27.43 79.77
C TRP A 11 74.67 -28.54 80.81
N ARG A 12 74.98 -28.21 82.07
CA ARG A 12 74.90 -29.13 83.20
C ARG A 12 74.06 -28.54 84.34
N PRO A 13 73.41 -29.39 85.17
CA PRO A 13 72.80 -28.93 86.41
C PRO A 13 73.85 -28.24 87.27
N VAL A 14 73.51 -27.06 87.82
CA VAL A 14 74.40 -26.34 88.74
C VAL A 14 74.40 -27.08 90.07
N ARG A 15 75.56 -27.63 90.44
CA ARG A 15 75.72 -28.26 91.76
C ARG A 15 75.57 -27.22 92.88
N HIS A 16 75.14 -27.68 94.05
CA HIS A 16 75.10 -26.84 95.25
C HIS A 16 76.37 -27.06 96.07
N PHE A 17 76.61 -26.17 97.05
CA PHE A 17 77.69 -26.37 98.01
C PHE A 17 77.26 -27.43 99.03
N GLU A 18 77.95 -28.57 99.05
CA GLU A 18 77.73 -29.63 100.04
C GLU A 18 78.24 -29.16 101.41
N ALA A 19 77.44 -29.33 102.47
CA ALA A 19 77.74 -28.80 103.81
C ALA A 19 79.03 -29.38 104.45
N ASN A 20 79.53 -30.50 103.92
CA ASN A 20 80.70 -31.23 104.41
C ASN A 20 81.84 -31.33 103.37
N ALA A 21 81.86 -30.43 102.38
CA ALA A 21 82.90 -30.41 101.35
C ALA A 21 84.29 -30.12 101.94
N LEU A 22 85.29 -30.95 101.58
CA LEU A 22 86.69 -30.74 101.95
C LEU A 22 87.35 -29.72 101.01
N LEU A 23 87.94 -28.66 101.56
CA LEU A 23 88.63 -27.62 100.80
C LEU A 23 90.04 -28.08 100.40
N THR A 24 90.15 -28.77 99.27
CA THR A 24 91.42 -29.34 98.80
C THR A 24 92.31 -28.34 98.06
N GLY A 25 91.81 -27.14 97.75
CA GLY A 25 92.49 -26.16 96.90
C GLY A 25 92.57 -26.61 95.44
N GLY A 26 92.88 -25.68 94.54
CA GLY A 26 92.97 -25.94 93.10
C GLY A 26 91.63 -25.86 92.32
N PRO A 27 91.68 -25.96 90.98
CA PRO A 27 90.53 -25.73 90.10
C PRO A 27 89.43 -26.79 90.20
N ASP A 28 89.75 -27.98 90.70
CA ASP A 28 88.81 -29.09 90.91
C ASP A 28 88.34 -29.21 92.37
N CYS A 29 88.64 -28.23 93.22
CA CYS A 29 88.12 -28.15 94.59
C CYS A 29 86.58 -28.20 94.57
N PRO A 30 85.91 -28.93 95.49
CA PRO A 30 84.46 -29.01 95.56
C PRO A 30 83.73 -27.65 95.51
N ASP A 31 84.28 -26.62 96.15
CA ASP A 31 83.72 -25.26 96.17
C ASP A 31 83.73 -24.57 94.80
N ASN A 32 84.64 -24.96 93.91
CA ASN A 32 84.71 -24.39 92.57
C ASN A 32 83.73 -25.07 91.61
N LEU A 33 83.15 -26.21 91.97
CA LEU A 33 82.25 -26.98 91.10
C LEU A 33 80.94 -26.23 90.77
N PRO A 34 80.20 -25.63 91.74
CA PRO A 34 79.04 -24.79 91.44
C PRO A 34 79.36 -23.57 90.57
N LEU A 35 80.50 -22.91 90.86
CA LEU A 35 80.97 -21.74 90.11
C LEU A 35 81.34 -22.11 88.68
N ARG A 36 82.01 -23.25 88.48
CA ARG A 36 82.33 -23.80 87.15
C ARG A 36 81.06 -24.13 86.37
N ASP A 37 80.07 -24.76 86.99
CA ASP A 37 78.80 -25.08 86.32
C ASP A 37 78.05 -23.79 85.92
N LEU A 38 78.12 -22.74 86.74
CA LEU A 38 77.51 -21.44 86.42
C LEU A 38 78.22 -20.73 85.27
N VAL A 39 79.55 -20.69 85.30
CA VAL A 39 80.38 -20.10 84.23
C VAL A 39 80.20 -20.87 82.92
N ALA A 40 80.16 -22.20 82.97
CA ALA A 40 79.89 -23.06 81.81
C ALA A 40 78.52 -22.76 81.17
N ARG A 41 77.51 -22.55 82.01
CA ARG A 41 76.16 -22.18 81.54
C ARG A 41 76.10 -20.78 80.94
N ASP A 42 76.81 -19.82 81.50
CA ASP A 42 76.89 -18.46 80.94
C ASP A 42 77.54 -18.48 79.54
N GLU A 43 78.64 -19.21 79.39
CA GLU A 43 79.30 -19.39 78.09
C GLU A 43 78.40 -20.12 77.08
N TYR A 44 77.65 -21.15 77.51
CA TYR A 44 76.66 -21.82 76.66
C TYR A 44 75.57 -20.85 76.18
N LEU A 45 74.96 -20.08 77.09
CA LEU A 45 73.91 -19.11 76.75
C LEU A 45 74.43 -17.99 75.87
N LYS A 46 75.65 -17.51 76.13
CA LYS A 46 76.34 -16.51 75.31
C LYS A 46 76.59 -17.04 73.90
N THR A 47 77.11 -18.27 73.77
CA THR A 47 77.33 -18.93 72.48
C THR A 47 76.00 -19.12 71.73
N ALA A 48 74.93 -19.52 72.42
CA ALA A 48 73.61 -19.68 71.82
C ALA A 48 73.01 -18.34 71.35
N LEU A 49 73.17 -17.26 72.14
CA LEU A 49 72.68 -15.93 71.80
C LEU A 49 73.47 -15.31 70.64
N GLU A 50 74.80 -15.41 70.68
CA GLU A 50 75.68 -14.97 69.60
C GLU A 50 75.42 -15.78 68.32
N GLY A 51 75.21 -17.09 68.44
CA GLY A 51 74.81 -17.96 67.33
C GLY A 51 73.44 -17.61 66.75
N HIS A 52 72.46 -17.28 67.60
CA HIS A 52 71.16 -16.79 67.16
C HIS A 52 71.28 -15.42 66.46
N GLY A 53 72.05 -14.47 66.99
CA GLY A 53 72.26 -13.15 66.38
C GLY A 53 73.09 -13.18 65.08
N ALA A 54 73.97 -14.16 64.92
CA ALA A 54 74.75 -14.40 63.71
C ALA A 54 74.01 -15.22 62.65
N ALA A 55 72.86 -15.82 63.00
CA ALA A 55 72.04 -16.56 62.05
C ALA A 55 71.48 -15.60 60.97
N PRO A 56 71.52 -15.97 59.68
CA PRO A 56 70.96 -15.14 58.60
C PRO A 56 69.47 -14.83 58.76
N ASP A 57 68.73 -15.72 59.43
CA ASP A 57 67.33 -15.55 59.78
C ASP A 57 67.06 -16.22 61.16
N PRO A 58 67.19 -15.47 62.27
CA PRO A 58 66.92 -16.00 63.61
C PRO A 58 65.43 -16.24 63.88
N HIS A 59 64.54 -15.68 63.06
CA HIS A 59 63.10 -15.66 63.31
C HIS A 59 62.30 -16.02 62.06
N PRO A 60 62.41 -17.28 61.58
CA PRO A 60 61.86 -17.73 60.29
C PRO A 60 60.33 -17.74 60.22
N GLN A 61 59.62 -17.52 61.33
CA GLN A 61 58.18 -17.31 61.34
C GLN A 61 57.73 -15.97 60.75
N TYR A 62 58.64 -14.99 60.62
CA TYR A 62 58.36 -13.69 60.03
C TYR A 62 58.94 -13.62 58.63
N LEU A 63 58.28 -12.90 57.72
CA LEU A 63 58.90 -12.62 56.43
C LEU A 63 60.11 -11.71 56.63
N THR A 64 61.20 -12.05 55.96
CA THR A 64 62.30 -11.09 55.78
C THR A 64 61.84 -9.92 54.90
N GLU A 65 62.54 -8.79 54.99
CA GLU A 65 62.27 -7.62 54.14
C GLU A 65 62.35 -7.97 52.64
N ALA A 66 63.32 -8.81 52.27
CA ALA A 66 63.52 -9.26 50.90
C ALA A 66 62.36 -10.11 50.39
N GLU A 67 61.90 -11.09 51.18
CA GLU A 67 60.74 -11.93 50.81
C GLU A 67 59.45 -11.12 50.76
N GLY A 68 59.26 -10.18 51.70
CA GLY A 68 58.13 -9.26 51.71
C GLY A 68 58.10 -8.42 50.45
N LYS A 69 59.23 -7.80 50.09
CA LYS A 69 59.37 -7.01 48.86
C LYS A 69 59.08 -7.85 47.62
N GLN A 70 59.64 -9.06 47.53
CA GLN A 70 59.42 -9.93 46.38
C GLN A 70 57.93 -10.31 46.22
N ARG A 71 57.24 -10.63 47.32
CA ARG A 71 55.79 -10.94 47.27
C ARG A 71 54.96 -9.72 46.88
N ILE A 72 55.29 -8.54 47.41
CA ILE A 72 54.61 -7.29 47.05
C ILE A 72 54.84 -6.98 45.58
N ASP A 73 56.08 -7.03 45.09
CA ASP A 73 56.42 -6.78 43.70
C ASP A 73 55.71 -7.77 42.77
N ALA A 74 55.66 -9.06 43.13
CA ALA A 74 54.94 -10.06 42.36
C ALA A 74 53.42 -9.81 42.33
N ALA A 75 52.82 -9.43 43.46
CA ALA A 75 51.41 -9.11 43.54
C ALA A 75 51.05 -7.85 42.72
N VAL A 76 51.89 -6.81 42.78
CA VAL A 76 51.75 -5.59 41.98
C VAL A 76 51.92 -5.90 40.49
N ALA A 77 52.93 -6.69 40.13
CA ALA A 77 53.15 -7.09 38.74
C ALA A 77 51.96 -7.89 38.19
N ALA A 78 51.40 -8.81 38.96
CA ALA A 78 50.21 -9.57 38.57
C ALA A 78 48.99 -8.66 38.37
N LEU A 79 48.76 -7.70 39.26
CA LEU A 79 47.68 -6.71 39.13
C LEU A 79 47.86 -5.84 37.87
N VAL A 80 49.07 -5.32 37.67
CA VAL A 80 49.42 -4.48 36.52
C VAL A 80 49.34 -5.27 35.20
N ALA A 81 49.70 -6.56 35.20
CA ALA A 81 49.58 -7.40 34.00
C ALA A 81 48.12 -7.69 33.62
N GLY A 82 47.21 -7.82 34.60
CA GLY A 82 45.78 -8.05 34.35
C GLY A 82 44.98 -6.79 33.98
N ALA A 83 45.50 -5.60 34.29
CA ALA A 83 44.80 -4.33 34.08
C ALA A 83 44.64 -3.92 32.60
N PRO A 84 45.65 -4.04 31.70
CA PRO A 84 45.54 -3.63 30.30
C PRO A 84 44.40 -4.31 29.56
N GLY A 85 44.23 -5.63 29.67
CA GLY A 85 43.14 -6.35 29.00
C GLY A 85 41.76 -5.95 29.52
N THR A 86 41.63 -5.75 30.84
CA THR A 86 40.37 -5.26 31.43
C THR A 86 40.07 -3.83 30.97
N LEU A 87 41.07 -2.96 30.94
CA LEU A 87 40.92 -1.58 30.47
C LEU A 87 40.58 -1.54 28.98
N ASP A 88 41.15 -2.44 28.18
CA ASP A 88 40.84 -2.59 26.76
C ASP A 88 39.37 -3.01 26.58
N THR A 89 38.88 -4.01 27.33
CA THR A 89 37.45 -4.39 27.27
C THR A 89 36.52 -3.26 27.70
N LEU A 90 36.89 -2.46 28.72
CA LEU A 90 36.10 -1.29 29.13
C LEU A 90 36.13 -0.19 28.07
N LYS A 91 37.27 -0.02 27.37
CA LYS A 91 37.39 0.90 26.25
C LYS A 91 36.53 0.44 25.06
N GLU A 92 36.57 -0.84 24.70
CA GLU A 92 35.74 -1.41 23.63
C GLU A 92 34.25 -1.22 23.91
N LEU A 93 33.81 -1.48 25.15
CA LEU A 93 32.41 -1.25 25.55
C LEU A 93 32.03 0.24 25.53
N SER A 94 32.91 1.13 26.00
CA SER A 94 32.70 2.58 25.94
C SER A 94 32.59 3.06 24.50
N ASP A 95 33.48 2.61 23.62
CA ASP A 95 33.48 2.98 22.19
C ASP A 95 32.25 2.40 21.49
N ALA A 96 31.83 1.17 21.81
CA ALA A 96 30.61 0.54 21.28
C ALA A 96 29.32 1.28 21.68
N LEU A 97 29.32 1.91 22.86
CA LEU A 97 28.23 2.77 23.32
C LEU A 97 28.41 4.25 22.90
N GLY A 98 29.42 4.56 22.10
CA GLY A 98 29.70 5.91 21.60
C GLY A 98 30.13 6.91 22.69
N GLY A 99 30.63 6.44 23.83
CA GLY A 99 30.96 7.27 24.98
C GLY A 99 29.74 7.96 25.62
N ASP A 100 28.53 7.48 25.35
CA ASP A 100 27.29 8.10 25.81
C ASP A 100 27.00 7.80 27.29
N ARG A 101 27.25 8.80 28.15
CA ARG A 101 26.96 8.75 29.58
C ARG A 101 25.48 8.50 29.88
N ASN A 102 24.58 8.90 28.99
CA ASN A 102 23.13 8.81 29.16
C ASN A 102 22.49 7.92 28.10
N PHE A 103 23.16 6.83 27.70
CA PHE A 103 22.72 5.91 26.63
C PHE A 103 21.22 5.59 26.65
N SER A 104 20.66 5.26 27.82
CA SER A 104 19.23 4.97 27.95
C SER A 104 18.35 6.17 27.58
N ALA A 105 18.67 7.38 28.03
CA ALA A 105 17.92 8.58 27.70
C ALA A 105 18.07 8.95 26.21
N THR A 106 19.26 8.78 25.64
CA THR A 106 19.50 9.01 24.22
C THR A 106 18.70 8.05 23.34
N VAL A 107 18.73 6.74 23.65
CA VAL A 107 17.93 5.73 22.95
C VAL A 107 16.44 6.00 23.10
N MET A 108 15.98 6.41 24.29
CA MET A 108 14.58 6.79 24.50
C MET A 108 14.18 8.03 23.72
N SER A 109 15.05 9.03 23.59
CA SER A 109 14.82 10.21 22.76
C SER A 109 14.75 9.86 21.27
N LEU A 110 15.68 9.03 20.79
CA LEU A 110 15.67 8.52 19.42
C LEU A 110 14.42 7.70 19.11
N LEU A 111 13.96 6.88 20.06
CA LEU A 111 12.74 6.11 19.92
C LEU A 111 11.49 7.00 19.97
N ALA A 112 11.47 8.01 20.84
CA ALA A 112 10.37 8.97 20.93
C ALA A 112 10.25 9.85 19.67
N GLY A 113 11.36 10.08 18.96
CA GLY A 113 11.35 10.75 17.66
C GLY A 113 10.92 9.86 16.48
N LYS A 114 10.76 8.55 16.72
CA LYS A 114 10.24 7.63 15.70
C LYS A 114 8.72 7.73 15.69
N LEU A 115 8.15 7.88 14.48
CA LEU A 115 6.71 7.95 14.27
C LEU A 115 5.99 6.77 14.90
N GLY A 116 4.90 7.08 15.62
CA GLY A 116 3.95 6.09 16.09
C GLY A 116 3.26 5.36 14.94
N ASN A 117 2.67 4.19 15.23
CA ASN A 117 1.91 3.40 14.25
C ASN A 117 0.72 4.15 13.61
N THR A 118 0.27 5.24 14.22
CA THR A 118 -0.82 6.09 13.74
C THR A 118 -0.37 7.46 13.23
N GLU A 119 0.93 7.76 13.28
CA GLU A 119 1.46 9.08 12.88
C GLU A 119 1.95 9.08 11.43
N THR A 120 1.90 10.25 10.78
CA THR A 120 2.26 10.45 9.37
C THR A 120 3.60 11.17 9.26
N ALA A 121 4.54 10.64 8.46
CA ALA A 121 5.86 11.25 8.28
C ALA A 121 5.80 12.67 7.69
N ALA A 122 6.72 13.56 8.09
CA ALA A 122 6.79 14.94 7.59
C ALA A 122 6.97 15.03 6.06
N ASP A 123 7.69 14.06 5.48
CA ASP A 123 7.88 13.93 4.03
C ASP A 123 6.77 13.12 3.33
N ALA A 124 5.74 12.67 4.05
CA ALA A 124 4.64 11.90 3.45
C ALA A 124 4.04 12.64 2.26
N ALA A 125 3.98 13.98 2.28
CA ALA A 125 3.53 14.79 1.15
C ALA A 125 4.28 14.52 -0.17
N LYS A 126 5.57 14.14 -0.15
CA LYS A 126 6.34 13.73 -1.34
C LYS A 126 5.92 12.35 -1.88
N LEU A 127 5.23 11.57 -1.05
CA LEU A 127 4.58 10.30 -1.36
C LEU A 127 3.05 10.43 -1.41
N GLY A 128 2.50 11.66 -1.52
CA GLY A 128 1.05 11.91 -1.55
C GLY A 128 0.33 11.96 -0.20
N GLY A 129 1.06 11.91 0.92
CA GLY A 129 0.55 12.10 2.29
C GLY A 129 -0.05 10.85 2.93
N GLN A 130 0.24 9.66 2.41
CA GLN A 130 -0.63 8.50 2.61
C GLN A 130 -0.07 7.45 3.58
N LEU A 131 -0.90 7.11 4.58
CA LEU A 131 -0.67 6.05 5.57
C LEU A 131 -0.82 4.64 4.93
N PRO A 132 -0.35 3.56 5.60
CA PRO A 132 -0.49 2.16 5.15
C PRO A 132 -1.92 1.70 4.77
N GLY A 133 -2.96 2.45 5.12
CA GLY A 133 -4.33 2.25 4.64
C GLY A 133 -4.57 2.62 3.16
N TYR A 134 -3.54 3.10 2.45
CA TYR A 134 -3.60 3.35 1.00
C TYR A 134 -3.22 2.13 0.14
N TYR A 135 -2.65 1.10 0.75
CA TYR A 135 -2.73 -0.24 0.18
C TYR A 135 -4.16 -0.70 0.44
N ALA A 136 -5.02 -0.55 -0.57
CA ALA A 136 -6.31 -1.22 -0.62
C ALA A 136 -6.10 -2.66 -0.11
N LYS A 137 -6.93 -3.14 0.84
CA LYS A 137 -6.79 -4.52 1.28
C LYS A 137 -6.96 -5.42 0.05
N ALA A 138 -6.36 -6.61 0.04
CA ALA A 138 -6.50 -7.52 -1.10
C ALA A 138 -7.99 -7.76 -1.46
N GLU A 139 -8.90 -7.69 -0.47
CA GLU A 139 -10.37 -7.71 -0.63
C GLU A 139 -10.95 -6.47 -1.35
N ASP A 140 -10.36 -5.29 -1.19
CA ASP A 140 -10.72 -4.08 -1.96
C ASP A 140 -10.15 -4.13 -3.40
N LEU A 141 -9.00 -4.78 -3.58
CA LEU A 141 -8.40 -5.10 -4.89
C LEU A 141 -9.08 -6.29 -5.59
N GLN A 142 -9.81 -7.14 -4.85
CA GLN A 142 -10.75 -8.11 -5.42
C GLN A 142 -11.96 -7.42 -6.09
N GLY A 143 -12.08 -6.09 -5.95
CA GLY A 143 -12.82 -5.18 -6.83
C GLY A 143 -12.20 -4.98 -8.22
N LEU A 144 -11.42 -5.95 -8.72
CA LEU A 144 -11.17 -6.17 -10.15
C LEU A 144 -12.46 -6.59 -10.91
N CYS A 145 -13.63 -6.38 -10.33
CA CYS A 145 -14.87 -6.32 -11.09
C CYS A 145 -14.74 -5.19 -12.12
N GLY A 146 -14.59 -5.54 -13.39
CA GLY A 146 -14.94 -4.63 -14.47
C GLY A 146 -16.38 -4.10 -14.29
N PHE A 147 -16.78 -3.14 -15.09
CA PHE A 147 -18.09 -2.46 -15.03
C PHE A 147 -18.28 -1.53 -13.82
N LYS A 148 -17.21 -0.90 -13.33
CA LYS A 148 -17.27 0.09 -12.23
C LYS A 148 -17.75 1.46 -12.69
N ASN A 149 -17.42 1.84 -13.92
CA ASN A 149 -17.88 3.08 -14.50
C ASN A 149 -19.37 2.93 -14.87
N LEU A 150 -20.21 3.84 -14.40
CA LEU A 150 -21.64 3.86 -14.74
C LEU A 150 -21.92 4.61 -16.05
N LEU A 151 -20.95 5.39 -16.55
CA LEU A 151 -21.09 6.09 -17.82
C LEU A 151 -20.87 5.12 -18.98
N ILE A 152 -21.74 5.21 -19.99
CA ILE A 152 -21.67 4.47 -21.24
C ILE A 152 -21.17 5.40 -22.34
N ASN A 153 -20.40 4.86 -23.27
CA ASN A 153 -19.66 5.60 -24.29
C ASN A 153 -18.82 6.73 -23.69
N SER A 154 -18.17 6.50 -22.54
CA SER A 154 -17.39 7.54 -21.86
C SER A 154 -16.11 7.90 -22.62
N ASN A 155 -15.59 7.01 -23.47
CA ASN A 155 -14.50 7.36 -24.37
C ASN A 155 -14.98 8.07 -25.65
N PHE A 156 -16.30 8.30 -25.80
CA PHE A 156 -16.96 8.98 -26.92
C PHE A 156 -16.72 8.34 -28.31
N SER A 157 -16.28 7.08 -28.35
CA SER A 157 -15.86 6.41 -29.59
C SER A 157 -17.01 5.87 -30.43
N ILE A 158 -18.17 5.58 -29.82
CA ILE A 158 -19.33 5.06 -30.53
C ILE A 158 -20.20 6.22 -31.05
N ASN A 159 -20.42 6.23 -32.36
CA ASN A 159 -21.22 7.24 -33.05
C ASN A 159 -22.05 6.59 -34.18
N GLN A 160 -22.97 5.70 -33.80
CA GLN A 160 -23.92 5.06 -34.72
C GLN A 160 -24.94 6.07 -35.28
N ARG A 161 -25.15 7.17 -34.57
CA ARG A 161 -26.04 8.27 -34.97
C ARG A 161 -25.49 9.11 -36.12
N GLY A 162 -24.17 9.02 -36.38
CA GLY A 162 -23.51 9.80 -37.43
C GLY A 162 -23.47 11.30 -37.11
N TYR A 163 -23.45 11.69 -35.84
CA TYR A 163 -23.29 13.10 -35.47
C TYR A 163 -21.94 13.62 -35.96
N VAL A 164 -21.94 14.79 -36.59
CA VAL A 164 -20.74 15.43 -37.12
C VAL A 164 -20.26 16.48 -36.12
N SER A 165 -18.96 16.45 -35.79
CA SER A 165 -18.31 17.38 -34.85
C SER A 165 -18.61 18.82 -35.22
N GLY A 166 -19.11 19.60 -34.27
CA GLY A 166 -19.43 21.01 -34.48
C GLY A 166 -20.79 21.30 -35.12
N THR A 167 -21.57 20.28 -35.51
CA THR A 167 -22.93 20.50 -36.02
C THR A 167 -23.86 20.94 -34.88
N PRO A 168 -24.55 22.10 -34.98
CA PRO A 168 -25.53 22.53 -33.97
C PRO A 168 -26.68 21.52 -33.82
N THR A 169 -27.11 21.25 -32.59
CA THR A 169 -28.34 20.51 -32.35
C THR A 169 -29.56 21.34 -32.75
N GLY A 170 -30.56 20.71 -33.35
CA GLY A 170 -31.81 21.36 -33.77
C GLY A 170 -32.87 21.42 -32.67
N THR A 171 -32.75 20.58 -31.64
CA THR A 171 -33.67 20.55 -30.48
C THR A 171 -32.90 20.43 -29.16
N ALA A 172 -33.55 20.79 -28.05
CA ALA A 172 -33.00 20.58 -26.72
C ALA A 172 -32.93 19.08 -26.41
N ASN A 173 -31.96 18.67 -25.59
CA ASN A 173 -31.72 17.26 -25.22
C ASN A 173 -31.47 16.32 -26.42
N GLN A 174 -31.01 16.86 -27.55
CA GLN A 174 -30.70 16.03 -28.72
C GLN A 174 -29.43 15.22 -28.48
N TYR A 175 -29.53 13.91 -28.68
CA TYR A 175 -28.41 12.98 -28.63
C TYR A 175 -27.46 13.19 -29.82
N THR A 176 -26.16 13.18 -29.52
CA THR A 176 -25.07 13.42 -30.48
C THR A 176 -24.30 12.13 -30.73
N VAL A 177 -23.14 11.94 -30.08
CA VAL A 177 -22.53 10.61 -29.95
C VAL A 177 -23.41 9.76 -29.04
N ASP A 178 -23.42 8.45 -29.24
CA ASP A 178 -24.34 7.54 -28.53
C ASP A 178 -24.30 7.78 -27.02
N ARG A 179 -25.47 7.82 -26.37
CA ARG A 179 -25.69 8.09 -24.93
C ARG A 179 -25.49 9.52 -24.43
N TRP A 180 -24.82 10.38 -25.19
CA TRP A 180 -24.56 11.75 -24.80
C TRP A 180 -25.48 12.72 -25.55
N ARG A 181 -26.13 13.62 -24.81
CA ARG A 181 -27.00 14.64 -25.40
C ARG A 181 -26.52 16.03 -25.08
N VAL A 182 -26.76 16.96 -26.02
CA VAL A 182 -26.58 18.39 -25.78
C VAL A 182 -27.88 18.93 -25.21
N VAL A 183 -27.79 19.60 -24.07
CA VAL A 183 -28.96 20.01 -23.28
C VAL A 183 -29.73 21.14 -23.97
N VAL A 184 -29.00 22.10 -24.54
CA VAL A 184 -29.59 23.33 -25.10
C VAL A 184 -29.58 23.30 -26.63
N SER A 185 -30.72 23.60 -27.24
CA SER A 185 -30.84 23.69 -28.71
C SER A 185 -29.88 24.73 -29.31
N GLY A 186 -29.36 24.48 -30.51
CA GLY A 186 -28.43 25.36 -31.22
C GLY A 186 -26.99 25.31 -30.73
N GLN A 187 -26.72 24.56 -29.65
CA GLN A 187 -25.36 24.29 -29.16
C GLN A 187 -24.78 23.04 -29.81
N ARG A 188 -23.49 22.77 -29.58
CA ARG A 188 -22.74 21.70 -30.24
C ARG A 188 -21.64 21.20 -29.34
N ILE A 189 -21.28 19.94 -29.51
CA ILE A 189 -19.99 19.44 -29.04
C ILE A 189 -19.00 19.47 -30.22
N THR A 190 -17.74 19.69 -29.92
CA THR A 190 -16.62 19.45 -30.84
C THR A 190 -15.65 18.48 -30.17
N TRP A 191 -14.82 17.80 -30.96
CA TRP A 191 -13.78 16.95 -30.39
C TRP A 191 -12.50 16.98 -31.22
N THR A 192 -11.41 16.67 -30.53
CA THR A 192 -10.12 16.33 -31.11
C THR A 192 -9.79 14.87 -30.80
N SER A 193 -8.97 14.25 -31.65
CA SER A 193 -8.46 12.89 -31.45
C SER A 193 -6.94 12.92 -31.54
N ASP A 194 -6.27 12.26 -30.61
CA ASP A 194 -4.82 12.01 -30.66
C ASP A 194 -4.49 10.63 -31.27
N GLY A 195 -5.49 9.98 -31.90
CA GLY A 195 -5.37 8.64 -32.46
C GLY A 195 -5.83 7.52 -31.51
N ASN A 196 -5.93 7.77 -30.21
CA ASN A 196 -6.36 6.77 -29.23
C ASN A 196 -7.42 7.29 -28.24
N THR A 197 -7.47 8.60 -28.01
CA THR A 197 -8.32 9.27 -27.03
C THR A 197 -9.08 10.41 -27.69
N LEU A 198 -10.41 10.41 -27.54
CA LEU A 198 -11.24 11.55 -27.89
C LEU A 198 -11.31 12.53 -26.72
N THR A 199 -11.10 13.81 -27.02
CA THR A 199 -11.30 14.91 -26.08
C THR A 199 -12.43 15.78 -26.60
N VAL A 200 -13.55 15.78 -25.90
CA VAL A 200 -14.76 16.53 -26.27
C VAL A 200 -14.76 17.88 -25.59
N THR A 201 -15.15 18.93 -26.30
CA THR A 201 -15.41 20.26 -25.73
C THR A 201 -16.90 20.39 -25.43
N ALA A 202 -17.22 20.54 -24.15
CA ALA A 202 -18.59 20.70 -23.67
C ALA A 202 -19.10 22.13 -23.91
N PRO A 203 -20.33 22.32 -24.43
CA PRO A 203 -20.91 23.64 -24.62
C PRO A 203 -21.37 24.26 -23.29
N ALA A 204 -21.73 25.54 -23.32
CA ALA A 204 -22.13 26.28 -22.12
C ALA A 204 -23.40 25.72 -21.44
N GLY A 205 -24.39 25.28 -22.23
CA GLY A 205 -25.60 24.62 -21.73
C GLY A 205 -25.37 23.18 -21.30
N GLY A 206 -24.24 22.61 -21.70
CA GLY A 206 -23.74 21.32 -21.27
C GLY A 206 -24.06 20.17 -22.22
N MET A 207 -23.23 19.14 -22.08
CA MET A 207 -23.48 17.80 -22.57
C MET A 207 -23.70 16.88 -21.37
N GLU A 208 -24.68 15.97 -21.45
CA GLU A 208 -25.03 15.11 -20.34
C GLU A 208 -25.33 13.68 -20.75
N GLN A 209 -25.17 12.79 -19.78
CA GLN A 209 -25.67 11.42 -19.83
C GLN A 209 -26.51 11.16 -18.58
N VAL A 210 -27.68 10.56 -18.77
CA VAL A 210 -28.54 10.11 -17.66
C VAL A 210 -28.22 8.65 -17.34
N ILE A 211 -27.80 8.41 -16.11
CA ILE A 211 -27.61 7.08 -15.53
C ILE A 211 -28.95 6.63 -14.97
N GLU A 212 -29.37 5.42 -15.35
CA GLU A 212 -30.59 4.81 -14.85
C GLU A 212 -30.44 4.43 -13.37
N GLY A 213 -31.46 4.70 -12.57
CA GLY A 213 -31.46 4.42 -11.13
C GLY A 213 -31.25 2.95 -10.78
N ALA A 214 -31.62 2.04 -11.69
CA ALA A 214 -31.35 0.61 -11.57
C ALA A 214 -29.84 0.28 -11.49
N ALA A 215 -28.97 1.13 -12.03
CA ALA A 215 -27.51 0.99 -11.93
C ALA A 215 -26.92 1.60 -10.65
N ILE A 216 -27.74 2.28 -9.83
CA ILE A 216 -27.31 3.02 -8.65
C ILE A 216 -27.79 2.29 -7.39
N SER A 217 -26.86 1.68 -6.65
CA SER A 217 -27.15 0.96 -5.40
C SER A 217 -27.17 1.84 -4.15
N GLY A 218 -26.98 3.15 -4.31
CA GLY A 218 -26.90 4.12 -3.22
C GLY A 218 -25.54 4.12 -2.52
N GLY A 219 -25.11 5.29 -2.03
CA GLY A 219 -23.85 5.45 -1.28
C GLY A 219 -22.93 6.51 -1.89
N ILE A 220 -21.64 6.40 -1.59
CA ILE A 220 -20.62 7.35 -2.04
C ILE A 220 -20.09 6.94 -3.41
N TYR A 221 -20.17 7.87 -4.36
CA TYR A 221 -19.63 7.80 -5.69
C TYR A 221 -18.60 8.90 -5.90
N ARG A 222 -17.77 8.75 -6.94
CA ARG A 222 -16.86 9.80 -7.40
C ARG A 222 -16.94 9.95 -8.91
N LEU A 223 -17.01 11.21 -9.36
CA LEU A 223 -16.88 11.56 -10.76
C LEU A 223 -15.45 12.07 -11.01
N SER A 224 -14.72 11.43 -11.90
CA SER A 224 -13.39 11.87 -12.33
C SER A 224 -13.31 11.96 -13.84
N TRP A 225 -12.51 12.89 -14.37
CA TRP A 225 -12.29 13.06 -15.81
C TRP A 225 -10.93 13.71 -16.09
N THR A 226 -10.50 13.69 -17.36
CA THR A 226 -9.37 14.48 -17.84
C THR A 226 -9.88 15.69 -18.61
N GLY A 227 -9.37 16.89 -18.29
CA GLY A 227 -9.71 18.13 -18.99
C GLY A 227 -10.20 19.23 -18.06
N THR A 228 -10.69 20.32 -18.65
CA THR A 228 -11.02 21.57 -17.94
C THR A 228 -12.52 21.81 -17.74
N ALA A 229 -13.38 20.89 -18.19
CA ALA A 229 -14.82 21.03 -18.05
C ALA A 229 -15.24 21.15 -16.59
N SER A 230 -16.25 21.99 -16.33
CA SER A 230 -17.02 21.96 -15.08
C SER A 230 -18.02 20.81 -15.11
N ALA A 231 -18.33 20.23 -13.96
CA ALA A 231 -19.24 19.10 -13.88
C ALA A 231 -20.33 19.26 -12.82
N SER A 232 -21.46 18.61 -13.06
CA SER A 232 -22.51 18.42 -12.06
C SER A 232 -23.08 17.02 -12.12
N VAL A 233 -23.51 16.51 -10.97
CA VAL A 233 -24.13 15.19 -10.81
C VAL A 233 -25.45 15.36 -10.06
N GLY A 234 -26.55 14.95 -10.69
CA GLY A 234 -27.89 15.15 -10.14
C GLY A 234 -28.24 16.63 -9.93
N GLY A 235 -27.64 17.52 -10.73
CA GLY A 235 -27.80 18.98 -10.61
C GLY A 235 -26.90 19.66 -9.56
N THR A 236 -26.16 18.89 -8.76
CA THR A 236 -25.19 19.44 -7.80
C THR A 236 -23.83 19.60 -8.48
N SER A 237 -23.22 20.78 -8.39
CA SER A 237 -21.86 21.01 -8.91
C SER A 237 -20.84 20.17 -8.15
N VAL A 238 -19.88 19.59 -8.89
CA VAL A 238 -18.85 18.72 -8.31
C VAL A 238 -17.48 19.04 -8.88
N SER A 239 -16.47 18.94 -8.03
CA SER A 239 -15.06 19.03 -8.41
C SER A 239 -14.56 17.68 -8.92
N ASN A 240 -13.48 17.71 -9.69
CA ASN A 240 -12.89 16.49 -10.23
C ASN A 240 -12.38 15.58 -9.11
N GLY A 241 -12.93 14.37 -9.04
CA GLY A 241 -12.65 13.39 -8.02
C GLY A 241 -13.34 13.63 -6.69
N GLU A 242 -14.25 14.60 -6.57
CA GLU A 242 -15.01 14.88 -5.35
C GLU A 242 -15.96 13.71 -4.98
N ALA A 243 -16.18 13.52 -3.68
CA ALA A 243 -17.12 12.52 -3.17
C ALA A 243 -18.55 13.01 -3.28
N ILE A 244 -19.44 12.17 -3.80
CA ILE A 244 -20.83 12.52 -4.09
C ILE A 244 -21.73 11.42 -3.53
N ALA A 245 -22.70 11.77 -2.70
CA ALA A 245 -23.70 10.82 -2.22
C ALA A 245 -24.83 10.69 -3.25
N LEU A 246 -25.05 9.50 -3.78
CA LEU A 246 -26.17 9.22 -4.69
C LEU A 246 -27.23 8.36 -3.99
N PRO A 247 -28.52 8.69 -4.15
CA PRO A 247 -29.60 7.82 -3.71
C PRO A 247 -29.72 6.59 -4.61
N GLY A 248 -29.93 5.42 -4.02
CA GLY A 248 -30.16 4.18 -4.78
C GLY A 248 -31.50 4.21 -5.53
N GLY A 249 -31.54 3.65 -6.74
CA GLY A 249 -32.79 3.52 -7.50
C GLY A 249 -33.28 4.78 -8.21
N VAL A 250 -32.56 5.91 -8.14
CA VAL A 250 -32.97 7.20 -8.74
C VAL A 250 -32.11 7.52 -9.97
N ASN A 251 -32.73 7.97 -11.06
CA ASN A 251 -31.99 8.42 -12.24
C ASN A 251 -31.14 9.66 -11.92
N VAL A 252 -29.90 9.69 -12.37
CA VAL A 252 -28.96 10.78 -12.11
C VAL A 252 -28.35 11.25 -13.43
N ALA A 253 -28.41 12.56 -13.69
CA ALA A 253 -27.71 13.16 -14.83
C ALA A 253 -26.28 13.54 -14.43
N VAL A 254 -25.30 13.09 -15.21
CA VAL A 254 -23.92 13.60 -15.18
C VAL A 254 -23.78 14.57 -16.33
N LYS A 255 -23.47 15.83 -16.02
CA LYS A 255 -23.39 16.92 -16.99
C LYS A 255 -22.04 17.59 -16.92
N PHE A 256 -21.44 17.81 -18.09
CA PHE A 256 -20.25 18.61 -18.28
C PHE A 256 -20.60 19.91 -18.99
N THR A 257 -20.09 21.03 -18.51
CA THR A 257 -20.24 22.38 -19.10
C THR A 257 -18.87 23.02 -19.25
N VAL A 258 -18.72 23.92 -20.22
CA VAL A 258 -17.57 24.84 -20.39
C VAL A 258 -16.20 24.19 -20.16
N GLY A 259 -15.59 23.68 -21.21
CA GLY A 259 -14.22 23.15 -21.18
C GLY A 259 -14.12 21.79 -21.84
N THR A 260 -12.96 21.14 -21.66
CA THR A 260 -12.71 19.83 -22.27
C THR A 260 -12.98 18.69 -21.30
N VAL A 261 -13.48 17.57 -21.83
CA VAL A 261 -13.71 16.33 -21.09
C VAL A 261 -13.22 15.15 -21.92
N SER A 262 -12.44 14.29 -21.30
CA SER A 262 -12.01 13.00 -21.83
C SER A 262 -12.06 11.95 -20.73
N ARG A 263 -12.52 10.75 -21.09
CA ARG A 263 -12.55 9.57 -20.21
C ARG A 263 -13.20 9.84 -18.84
N PRO A 264 -14.40 10.44 -18.78
CA PRO A 264 -15.13 10.59 -17.54
C PRO A 264 -15.52 9.23 -16.97
N GLN A 265 -15.40 9.10 -15.65
CA GLN A 265 -15.75 7.91 -14.89
C GLN A 265 -16.58 8.30 -13.68
N LEU A 266 -17.79 7.75 -13.59
CA LEU A 266 -18.59 7.78 -12.38
C LEU A 266 -18.56 6.39 -11.74
N GLU A 267 -17.95 6.24 -10.58
CA GLU A 267 -17.78 4.95 -9.93
C GLU A 267 -18.15 5.00 -8.44
N LYS A 268 -18.62 3.87 -7.90
CA LYS A 268 -18.87 3.71 -6.46
C LYS A 268 -17.56 3.36 -5.77
N SER A 269 -16.88 4.36 -5.22
CA SER A 269 -15.56 4.15 -4.61
C SER A 269 -15.24 5.22 -3.56
N PRO A 270 -14.53 4.87 -2.47
CA PRO A 270 -14.03 5.86 -1.52
C PRO A 270 -12.93 6.75 -2.12
N VAL A 271 -12.31 6.36 -3.25
CA VAL A 271 -11.24 7.12 -3.94
C VAL A 271 -11.43 7.06 -5.46
N SER A 272 -11.08 8.12 -6.18
CA SER A 272 -11.10 8.07 -7.65
C SER A 272 -10.01 7.12 -8.13
N THR A 273 -10.39 6.16 -8.95
CA THR A 273 -9.48 5.16 -9.50
C THR A 273 -9.13 5.50 -10.94
N ARG A 274 -8.17 4.78 -11.51
CA ARG A 274 -7.86 4.90 -12.94
C ARG A 274 -9.10 4.62 -13.79
N TYR A 275 -9.20 5.31 -14.92
CA TYR A 275 -10.26 5.10 -15.90
C TYR A 275 -10.38 3.63 -16.32
N GLU A 276 -11.61 3.12 -16.33
CA GLU A 276 -11.98 1.80 -16.81
C GLU A 276 -12.05 1.79 -18.35
N GLU A 277 -11.16 1.03 -18.97
CA GLU A 277 -11.26 0.75 -20.40
C GLU A 277 -12.18 -0.44 -20.64
N ARG A 278 -13.22 -0.24 -21.46
CA ARG A 278 -14.09 -1.31 -21.93
C ARG A 278 -13.75 -1.69 -23.37
N PRO A 279 -13.72 -2.99 -23.72
CA PRO A 279 -13.57 -3.42 -25.10
C PRO A 279 -14.63 -2.75 -26.01
N PRO A 280 -14.26 -2.32 -27.23
CA PRO A 280 -15.19 -1.61 -28.12
C PRO A 280 -16.49 -2.37 -28.42
N GLY A 281 -16.44 -3.70 -28.52
CA GLY A 281 -17.64 -4.51 -28.76
C GLY A 281 -18.62 -4.51 -27.58
N LEU A 282 -18.11 -4.47 -26.35
CA LEU A 282 -18.94 -4.33 -25.16
C LEU A 282 -19.56 -2.94 -25.09
N GLU A 283 -18.76 -1.90 -25.33
CA GLU A 283 -19.25 -0.51 -25.34
C GLU A 283 -20.35 -0.31 -26.39
N LEU A 284 -20.17 -0.88 -27.59
CA LEU A 284 -21.17 -0.89 -28.64
C LEU A 284 -22.47 -1.60 -28.20
N SER A 285 -22.35 -2.75 -27.52
CA SER A 285 -23.53 -3.48 -27.04
C SER A 285 -24.32 -2.69 -25.97
N LEU A 286 -23.62 -1.96 -25.09
CA LEU A 286 -24.23 -1.06 -24.12
C LEU A 286 -24.94 0.11 -24.81
N CYS A 287 -24.34 0.69 -25.86
CA CYS A 287 -24.98 1.74 -26.66
C CYS A 287 -26.21 1.22 -27.40
N GLN A 288 -26.14 -0.01 -27.94
CA GLN A 288 -27.22 -0.64 -28.70
C GLN A 288 -28.48 -0.93 -27.88
N ARG A 289 -28.40 -0.97 -26.55
CA ARG A 289 -29.59 -0.98 -25.68
C ARG A 289 -30.41 0.32 -25.77
N TYR A 290 -29.81 1.42 -26.20
CA TYR A 290 -30.42 2.74 -26.25
C TYR A 290 -30.66 3.22 -27.69
N TYR A 291 -29.71 2.97 -28.59
CA TYR A 291 -29.85 3.35 -29.98
C TYR A 291 -29.25 2.30 -30.91
N GLU A 292 -29.96 1.93 -31.94
CA GLU A 292 -29.41 1.09 -33.01
C GLU A 292 -29.94 1.53 -34.35
N THR A 293 -29.09 1.46 -35.36
CA THR A 293 -29.46 1.69 -36.75
C THR A 293 -29.06 0.48 -37.58
N GLY A 294 -29.77 0.27 -38.68
CA GLY A 294 -29.52 -0.83 -39.59
C GLY A 294 -30.20 -0.65 -40.92
N ILE A 295 -29.91 -1.58 -41.81
CA ILE A 295 -30.53 -1.68 -43.12
C ILE A 295 -31.39 -2.94 -43.11
N ALA A 296 -32.65 -2.78 -43.49
CA ALA A 296 -33.56 -3.88 -43.70
C ALA A 296 -33.69 -4.12 -45.20
N ASN A 297 -33.27 -5.31 -45.64
CA ASN A 297 -33.32 -5.72 -47.04
C ASN A 297 -34.23 -6.93 -47.18
N TRP A 298 -35.13 -6.89 -48.16
CA TRP A 298 -35.98 -8.02 -48.49
C TRP A 298 -36.37 -8.01 -49.97
N MET A 299 -36.85 -9.15 -50.45
CA MET A 299 -37.38 -9.29 -51.80
C MET A 299 -38.86 -9.63 -51.72
N ILE A 300 -39.66 -8.99 -52.57
CA ILE A 300 -41.06 -9.37 -52.73
C ILE A 300 -41.13 -10.67 -53.54
N GLN A 301 -41.60 -11.75 -52.93
CA GLN A 301 -41.89 -13.00 -53.62
C GLN A 301 -43.30 -12.94 -54.22
N ILE A 302 -43.41 -13.15 -55.53
CA ILE A 302 -44.70 -13.28 -56.22
C ILE A 302 -45.24 -14.67 -55.88
N GLY A 303 -46.30 -14.76 -55.06
CA GLY A 303 -46.88 -16.03 -54.65
C GLY A 303 -48.35 -15.94 -54.22
N SER A 304 -49.24 -16.32 -55.14
CA SER A 304 -50.65 -16.80 -55.08
C SER A 304 -51.50 -16.74 -53.80
N GLY A 305 -51.38 -15.72 -52.95
CA GLY A 305 -52.37 -15.50 -51.88
C GLY A 305 -53.68 -14.95 -52.46
N VAL A 306 -54.70 -15.80 -52.66
CA VAL A 306 -56.06 -15.35 -52.97
C VAL A 306 -56.81 -15.19 -51.64
N THR A 307 -57.25 -13.99 -51.29
CA THR A 307 -58.18 -13.76 -50.18
C THR A 307 -59.29 -12.84 -50.68
N ASN A 308 -60.56 -13.24 -50.51
CA ASN A 308 -61.71 -12.53 -51.08
C ASN A 308 -61.63 -12.31 -52.61
N GLY A 309 -61.04 -13.23 -53.37
CA GLY A 309 -61.03 -13.17 -54.83
C GLY A 309 -60.06 -12.16 -55.46
N ASN A 310 -59.29 -11.42 -54.66
CA ASN A 310 -58.26 -10.50 -55.13
C ASN A 310 -56.85 -11.03 -54.81
N SER A 311 -55.92 -10.86 -55.76
CA SER A 311 -54.49 -11.16 -55.58
C SER A 311 -53.82 -10.02 -54.81
N TYR A 312 -53.47 -10.27 -53.55
CA TYR A 312 -52.72 -9.33 -52.71
C TYR A 312 -51.30 -9.83 -52.47
N CYS A 313 -50.34 -8.91 -52.41
CA CYS A 313 -49.00 -9.22 -51.90
C CYS A 313 -48.91 -8.78 -50.44
N TYR A 314 -49.00 -9.73 -49.50
CA TYR A 314 -48.77 -9.47 -48.07
C TYR A 314 -47.33 -9.81 -47.71
N TRP A 315 -46.67 -8.92 -46.98
CA TRP A 315 -45.35 -9.21 -46.44
C TRP A 315 -45.19 -8.63 -45.04
N SER A 316 -44.42 -9.36 -44.24
CA SER A 316 -43.94 -8.92 -42.93
C SER A 316 -42.48 -9.33 -42.81
N HIS A 317 -41.65 -8.42 -42.32
CA HIS A 317 -40.24 -8.66 -42.09
C HIS A 317 -39.90 -8.26 -40.66
N GLN A 318 -39.38 -9.22 -39.92
CA GLN A 318 -39.06 -9.08 -38.51
C GLN A 318 -37.55 -8.99 -38.33
N ILE A 319 -37.13 -7.98 -37.57
CA ILE A 319 -35.74 -7.67 -37.30
C ILE A 319 -35.56 -7.71 -35.79
N TYR A 320 -34.72 -8.62 -35.33
CA TYR A 320 -34.32 -8.67 -33.93
C TYR A 320 -33.24 -7.63 -33.68
N PHE A 321 -33.41 -6.86 -32.62
CA PHE A 321 -32.38 -5.93 -32.17
C PHE A 321 -31.19 -6.70 -31.59
N LYS A 322 -29.98 -6.15 -31.74
CA LYS A 322 -28.75 -6.76 -31.19
C LYS A 322 -28.73 -6.78 -29.66
N ALA A 323 -29.49 -5.88 -29.04
CA ALA A 323 -29.73 -5.82 -27.62
C ALA A 323 -31.19 -5.43 -27.36
N THR A 324 -31.80 -6.04 -26.34
CA THR A 324 -33.10 -5.60 -25.82
C THR A 324 -33.03 -4.12 -25.46
N LYS A 325 -33.92 -3.33 -26.03
CA LYS A 325 -34.01 -1.90 -25.80
C LYS A 325 -34.50 -1.61 -24.39
N ARG A 326 -34.02 -0.51 -23.79
CA ARG A 326 -34.44 -0.10 -22.44
C ARG A 326 -35.95 0.17 -22.31
N VAL A 327 -36.56 0.65 -23.38
CA VAL A 327 -37.99 0.93 -23.54
C VAL A 327 -38.35 0.66 -25.01
N ILE A 328 -39.65 0.60 -25.33
CA ILE A 328 -40.08 0.47 -26.73
C ILE A 328 -39.53 1.69 -27.50
N PRO A 329 -38.66 1.47 -28.50
CA PRO A 329 -37.98 2.56 -29.18
C PRO A 329 -38.92 3.29 -30.14
N THR A 330 -38.63 4.57 -30.36
CA THR A 330 -39.16 5.31 -31.51
C THR A 330 -38.42 4.88 -32.76
N ILE A 331 -39.16 4.48 -33.80
CA ILE A 331 -38.59 4.00 -35.05
C ILE A 331 -38.63 5.11 -36.10
N ILE A 332 -37.46 5.49 -36.58
CA ILE A 332 -37.32 6.35 -37.76
C ILE A 332 -36.93 5.44 -38.93
N LYS A 333 -37.58 5.64 -40.07
CA LYS A 333 -37.23 4.94 -41.32
C LYS A 333 -36.98 5.96 -42.42
N THR A 334 -35.97 5.72 -43.23
CA THR A 334 -35.79 6.41 -44.51
C THR A 334 -36.07 5.39 -45.62
N THR A 335 -37.24 5.52 -46.22
CA THR A 335 -37.56 4.79 -47.44
C THR A 335 -36.79 5.42 -48.60
N PRO A 336 -36.04 4.64 -49.41
CA PRO A 336 -35.61 5.12 -50.72
C PRO A 336 -36.83 5.56 -51.52
N GLY A 337 -36.64 6.55 -52.40
CA GLY A 337 -37.71 7.20 -53.16
C GLY A 337 -38.73 6.21 -53.73
N ALA A 338 -40.01 6.55 -53.53
CA ALA A 338 -41.23 5.91 -54.04
C ALA A 338 -41.02 4.64 -54.89
N ASN A 339 -40.88 3.48 -54.24
CA ASN A 339 -41.15 2.23 -54.93
C ASN A 339 -42.68 2.15 -55.15
N PRO A 340 -43.18 2.14 -56.40
CA PRO A 340 -44.61 2.20 -56.69
C PRO A 340 -45.39 1.00 -56.16
N TYR A 341 -44.70 -0.10 -55.83
CA TYR A 341 -45.28 -1.34 -55.31
C TYR A 341 -45.36 -1.39 -53.78
N VAL A 342 -44.72 -0.46 -53.06
CA VAL A 342 -44.73 -0.39 -51.59
C VAL A 342 -45.01 1.06 -51.14
N PRO A 343 -46.26 1.53 -51.27
CA PRO A 343 -46.62 2.92 -50.97
C PRO A 343 -46.64 3.22 -49.47
N TYR A 344 -46.78 2.19 -48.62
CA TYR A 344 -46.87 2.33 -47.18
C TYR A 344 -46.18 1.18 -46.44
N VAL A 345 -45.32 1.53 -45.47
CA VAL A 345 -44.67 0.59 -44.55
C VAL A 345 -45.15 0.88 -43.13
N GLY A 346 -46.01 0.00 -42.60
CA GLY A 346 -46.40 -0.03 -41.21
C GLY A 346 -45.26 -0.51 -40.32
N ILE A 347 -45.30 -0.10 -39.05
CA ILE A 347 -44.31 -0.44 -38.04
C ILE A 347 -45.05 -1.01 -36.83
N MET A 348 -44.62 -2.17 -36.37
CA MET A 348 -44.88 -2.67 -35.03
C MET A 348 -43.52 -2.85 -34.35
N CYS A 349 -43.42 -2.47 -33.08
CA CYS A 349 -42.14 -2.54 -32.37
C CYS A 349 -42.36 -2.94 -30.92
N SER A 350 -41.48 -3.80 -30.41
CA SER A 350 -41.34 -4.12 -29.00
C SER A 350 -39.93 -3.73 -28.54
N THR A 351 -39.55 -4.06 -27.31
CA THR A 351 -38.18 -3.87 -26.83
C THR A 351 -37.17 -4.81 -27.51
N ASN A 352 -37.60 -5.90 -28.13
CA ASN A 352 -36.70 -6.91 -28.70
C ASN A 352 -36.66 -6.90 -30.23
N GLU A 353 -37.69 -6.36 -30.87
CA GLU A 353 -37.83 -6.47 -32.31
C GLU A 353 -38.58 -5.30 -32.95
N LEU A 354 -38.31 -5.16 -34.25
CA LEU A 354 -39.00 -4.30 -35.19
C LEU A 354 -39.65 -5.18 -36.25
N THR A 355 -40.96 -5.04 -36.44
CA THR A 355 -41.69 -5.64 -37.55
C THR A 355 -42.12 -4.59 -38.54
N LEU A 356 -41.65 -4.73 -39.77
CA LEU A 356 -42.03 -3.93 -40.92
C LEU A 356 -43.07 -4.71 -41.73
N HIS A 357 -44.18 -4.08 -42.09
CA HIS A 357 -45.26 -4.75 -42.82
C HIS A 357 -45.98 -3.78 -43.75
N ASN A 358 -46.68 -4.27 -44.76
CA ASN A 358 -47.59 -3.47 -45.57
C ASN A 358 -49.05 -3.56 -45.08
N SER A 359 -49.84 -2.51 -45.36
CA SER A 359 -51.27 -2.46 -45.01
C SER A 359 -52.14 -3.21 -46.03
N PRO A 360 -53.24 -3.85 -45.61
CA PRO A 360 -54.20 -4.54 -46.48
C PRO A 360 -54.94 -3.63 -47.48
N ASN A 361 -54.86 -2.31 -47.32
CA ASN A 361 -55.72 -1.37 -48.05
C ASN A 361 -55.16 -0.86 -49.39
N TYR A 362 -54.04 -1.39 -49.89
CA TYR A 362 -53.53 -0.94 -51.20
C TYR A 362 -54.04 -1.83 -52.34
N VAL A 363 -55.08 -1.33 -52.99
CA VAL A 363 -55.70 -1.91 -54.18
C VAL A 363 -55.01 -1.28 -55.40
N GLY A 364 -54.26 -2.05 -56.19
CA GLY A 364 -53.97 -1.57 -57.55
C GLY A 364 -52.74 -2.08 -58.31
N GLN A 365 -51.78 -2.80 -57.73
CA GLN A 365 -50.63 -3.26 -58.52
C GLN A 365 -50.22 -4.68 -58.20
N THR A 366 -50.47 -5.59 -59.14
CA THR A 366 -49.80 -6.88 -59.22
C THR A 366 -48.32 -6.60 -59.45
N PRO A 367 -47.39 -7.04 -58.58
CA PRO A 367 -45.97 -6.91 -58.86
C PRO A 367 -45.65 -7.68 -60.15
N VAL A 368 -45.30 -6.96 -61.22
CA VAL A 368 -44.97 -7.57 -62.53
C VAL A 368 -43.50 -8.02 -62.60
N THR A 369 -42.68 -7.65 -61.59
CA THR A 369 -41.28 -8.03 -61.45
C THR A 369 -40.93 -8.27 -59.97
N GLN A 370 -39.97 -9.18 -59.70
CA GLN A 370 -39.33 -9.26 -58.39
C GLN A 370 -38.54 -7.98 -58.15
N ASN A 371 -38.90 -7.21 -57.13
CA ASN A 371 -38.19 -5.99 -56.78
C ASN A 371 -37.57 -6.15 -55.39
N ALA A 372 -36.25 -5.99 -55.32
CA ALA A 372 -35.53 -5.87 -54.07
C ALA A 372 -35.86 -4.53 -53.43
N PHE A 373 -36.14 -4.55 -52.13
CA PHE A 373 -36.42 -3.37 -51.33
C PHE A 373 -35.41 -3.26 -50.21
N SER A 374 -34.94 -2.05 -49.97
CA SER A 374 -34.03 -1.70 -48.88
C SER A 374 -34.61 -0.50 -48.16
N LEU A 375 -34.59 -0.47 -46.83
CA LEU A 375 -34.74 0.76 -46.07
C LEU A 375 -33.70 0.84 -44.98
N THR A 376 -33.33 2.06 -44.61
CA THR A 376 -32.57 2.28 -43.36
C THR A 376 -33.56 2.57 -42.25
N TRP A 377 -33.31 1.98 -41.09
CA TRP A 377 -34.10 2.20 -39.88
C TRP A 377 -33.19 2.58 -38.73
N ALA A 378 -33.72 3.39 -37.83
CA ALA A 378 -33.10 3.72 -36.55
C ALA A 378 -34.12 3.50 -35.45
N ALA A 379 -33.73 2.76 -34.42
CA ALA A 379 -34.50 2.50 -33.22
C ALA A 379 -33.92 3.30 -32.06
N ASP A 380 -34.65 4.32 -31.61
CA ASP A 380 -34.23 5.23 -30.56
C ASP A 380 -35.04 5.00 -29.29
N ALA A 381 -34.41 4.42 -28.27
CA ALA A 381 -34.99 4.22 -26.95
C ALA A 381 -34.62 5.35 -25.98
N GLU A 382 -33.98 6.44 -26.43
CA GLU A 382 -33.58 7.56 -25.57
C GLU A 382 -34.68 8.63 -25.46
N ILE A 383 -35.84 8.26 -24.88
CA ILE A 383 -36.90 9.19 -24.41
C ILE A 383 -36.36 10.18 -23.37
#